data_AF-A0A182ERR1-F1
#
_entry.id   AF-A0A182ERR1-F1
#
_cell.length_a   1.000
_cell.length_b   1.000
_cell.length_c   1.000
_cell.angle_alpha   90.00
_cell.angle_beta   90.00
_cell.angle_gamma   90.00
#
_symmetry.space_group_name_H-M   'P 1'
#
loop_
_entity.id
_entity.type
_entity.pdbx_description
1 polymer ?
#
loop_
_entity_poly.entity_id
_entity_poly.type
_entity_poly.pdbx_seq_one_letter_code
_entity_poly.pdbx_strand_id
1 'polypeptide(L)'
;MAETQQAGGSNNIDVERLFTRSDIQSLLKHLTGLNLREKLFSNRQITQPQRAHYALMTDEAYEKTVKSMEEVGKNFLQFVPVLEPRSNIPVVLASDPEIKGFDSSKYVFTDLSFGLGVQVRSVVVRETDGTLRSATPEERDRMTRVYKGHPYRPIYEPPLFKDPYLQMALDRDDHEYVLDWACHYYLPNDPVFIRLCHMIFDRTVDENKFANLYSTRHFGPFVFYLVLNNKFSPLLSHYAVEKRTEDAANLVRLIKAIFPDEVWSCQMKDADDLKVLQQYAKENTEYEAIVNDLIKAAERQKEMKTSENETSTEMKSEKGNEHTSILDKETFASPEGPLGEMAETYDVRVVRGSFESVEQMQKLDEKSHKGKKRPGNKR
;
A
#
# COMPACT_ATOMS: atom_id res chain seq x y z
N MET A 1 -35.90 43.19 -0.92
CA MET A 1 -34.51 43.68 -0.89
C MET A 1 -33.64 42.52 -1.32
N ALA A 2 -32.98 42.68 -2.46
CA ALA A 2 -32.06 41.71 -3.00
C ALA A 2 -30.72 41.88 -2.26
N GLU A 3 -30.18 40.80 -1.71
CA GLU A 3 -28.79 40.77 -1.28
C GLU A 3 -27.98 39.90 -2.24
N THR A 4 -27.13 40.64 -2.93
CA THR A 4 -26.14 40.30 -3.92
C THR A 4 -25.02 39.43 -3.35
N GLN A 5 -24.70 38.36 -4.08
CA GLN A 5 -23.39 37.75 -4.32
C GLN A 5 -22.24 38.06 -3.35
N GLN A 6 -21.64 36.99 -2.81
CA GLN A 6 -20.18 36.85 -2.81
C GLN A 6 -19.80 35.49 -3.36
N ALA A 7 -19.45 35.49 -4.65
CA ALA A 7 -18.71 34.43 -5.29
C ALA A 7 -17.25 34.51 -4.82
N GLY A 8 -16.87 33.63 -3.89
CA GLY A 8 -15.48 33.40 -3.52
C GLY A 8 -14.91 32.27 -4.38
N GLY A 9 -14.22 32.63 -5.46
CA GLY A 9 -13.48 31.68 -6.29
C GLY A 9 -12.19 31.22 -5.61
N SER A 10 -12.23 30.05 -4.99
CA SER A 10 -11.06 29.18 -4.86
C SER A 10 -11.32 27.98 -5.75
N ASN A 11 -10.44 27.69 -6.71
CA ASN A 11 -10.45 26.41 -7.42
C ASN A 11 -10.21 25.30 -6.37
N ASN A 12 -11.29 24.85 -5.72
CA ASN A 12 -11.20 23.82 -4.69
C ASN A 12 -10.94 22.51 -5.43
N ILE A 13 -9.67 22.15 -5.57
CA ILE A 13 -9.26 20.91 -6.22
C ILE A 13 -9.81 19.77 -5.36
N ASP A 14 -10.78 19.03 -5.90
CA ASP A 14 -11.32 17.84 -5.27
C ASP A 14 -10.24 16.74 -5.29
N VAL A 15 -9.53 16.62 -4.16
CA VAL A 15 -8.37 15.75 -3.99
C VAL A 15 -8.79 14.27 -4.12
N GLU A 16 -9.95 13.91 -3.59
CA GLU A 16 -10.46 12.54 -3.59
C GLU A 16 -10.80 12.08 -5.02
N ARG A 17 -11.49 12.93 -5.76
CA ARG A 17 -11.83 12.67 -7.16
C ARG A 17 -10.59 12.62 -8.05
N LEU A 18 -9.61 13.46 -7.78
CA LEU A 18 -8.35 13.47 -8.51
C LEU A 18 -7.57 12.18 -8.26
N PHE A 19 -7.46 11.74 -6.99
CA PHE A 19 -6.76 10.51 -6.64
C PHE A 19 -7.41 9.27 -7.25
N THR A 20 -8.75 9.22 -7.35
CA THR A 20 -9.49 8.07 -7.88
C THR A 20 -9.50 7.99 -9.42
N ARG A 21 -9.00 9.00 -10.13
CA ARG A 21 -8.95 9.03 -11.60
C ARG A 21 -8.07 7.91 -12.14
N SER A 22 -8.53 7.21 -13.18
CA SER A 22 -7.88 5.98 -13.68
C SER A 22 -6.48 6.20 -14.26
N ASP A 23 -6.26 7.33 -14.91
CA ASP A 23 -4.97 7.76 -15.46
C ASP A 23 -3.94 8.10 -14.37
N ILE A 24 -4.38 8.71 -13.27
CA ILE A 24 -3.52 8.99 -12.11
C ILE A 24 -3.20 7.68 -11.39
N GLN A 25 -4.20 6.82 -11.19
CA GLN A 25 -3.99 5.51 -10.58
C GLN A 25 -3.07 4.61 -11.38
N SER A 26 -3.14 4.63 -12.72
CA SER A 26 -2.19 3.87 -13.55
C SER A 26 -0.77 4.40 -13.38
N LEU A 27 -0.56 5.72 -13.49
CA LEU A 27 0.76 6.35 -13.29
C LEU A 27 1.34 6.06 -11.91
N LEU A 28 0.55 6.18 -10.85
CA LEU A 28 0.98 5.87 -9.48
C LEU A 28 1.34 4.39 -9.30
N LYS A 29 0.60 3.47 -9.93
CA LYS A 29 0.94 2.04 -9.93
C LYS A 29 2.25 1.75 -10.66
N HIS A 30 2.49 2.41 -11.79
CA HIS A 30 3.77 2.32 -12.50
C HIS A 30 4.93 2.81 -11.63
N LEU A 31 4.78 3.99 -11.00
CA LEU A 31 5.80 4.58 -10.12
C LEU A 31 6.08 3.74 -8.86
N THR A 32 5.08 3.03 -8.34
CA THR A 32 5.25 2.18 -7.15
C THR A 32 6.13 0.96 -7.42
N GLY A 33 6.13 0.48 -8.66
CA GLY A 33 6.79 -0.76 -9.03
C GLY A 33 6.19 -1.98 -8.32
N LEU A 34 6.78 -3.15 -8.59
CA LEU A 34 6.34 -4.42 -8.02
C LEU A 34 7.59 -5.25 -7.65
N ASN A 35 8.05 -5.12 -6.41
CA ASN A 35 9.11 -5.98 -5.86
C ASN A 35 8.50 -7.13 -5.06
N LEU A 36 8.29 -8.27 -5.75
CA LEU A 36 7.66 -9.46 -5.18
C LEU A 36 8.48 -10.10 -4.06
N ARG A 37 9.78 -10.35 -4.32
CA ARG A 37 10.60 -11.24 -3.49
C ARG A 37 11.10 -10.58 -2.22
N GLU A 38 11.55 -9.33 -2.30
CA GLU A 38 12.24 -8.69 -1.19
C GLU A 38 11.29 -7.92 -0.28
N LYS A 39 10.26 -7.29 -0.87
CA LYS A 39 9.39 -6.36 -0.15
C LYS A 39 8.01 -6.96 0.13
N LEU A 40 7.26 -7.29 -0.92
CA LEU A 40 5.86 -7.74 -0.80
C LEU A 40 5.71 -9.04 -0.01
N PHE A 41 6.47 -10.07 -0.39
CA PHE A 41 6.46 -11.38 0.25
C PHE A 41 7.66 -11.56 1.18
N SER A 42 7.96 -10.54 1.97
CA SER A 42 9.00 -10.60 2.99
C SER A 42 8.63 -11.59 4.10
N ASN A 43 9.65 -12.18 4.71
CA ASN A 43 9.47 -13.09 5.83
C ASN A 43 8.90 -12.33 7.03
N ARG A 44 7.72 -12.77 7.51
CA ARG A 44 7.06 -12.18 8.68
C ARG A 44 7.21 -13.07 9.89
N GLN A 45 7.43 -12.45 11.05
CA GLN A 45 7.39 -13.15 12.33
C GLN A 45 5.93 -13.50 12.64
N ILE A 46 5.60 -14.79 12.51
CA ILE A 46 4.28 -15.33 12.84
C ILE A 46 4.36 -16.14 14.13
N THR A 47 3.29 -16.10 14.94
CA THR A 47 3.24 -16.79 16.25
C THR A 47 3.42 -18.30 16.12
N GLN A 48 3.00 -18.88 14.99
CA GLN A 48 3.11 -20.31 14.72
C GLN A 48 3.74 -20.51 13.32
N PRO A 49 5.01 -20.95 13.24
CA PRO A 49 5.65 -21.18 11.96
C PRO A 49 4.96 -22.33 11.22
N GLN A 50 4.61 -22.10 9.95
CA GLN A 50 4.08 -23.14 9.08
C GLN A 50 5.24 -23.88 8.41
N ARG A 51 5.06 -25.17 8.12
CA ARG A 51 6.06 -25.96 7.38
C ARG A 51 6.08 -25.51 5.92
N ALA A 52 7.27 -25.37 5.35
CA ALA A 52 7.41 -25.07 3.93
C ALA A 52 6.85 -26.24 3.08
N HIS A 53 6.10 -25.90 2.03
CA HIS A 53 5.59 -26.85 1.07
C HIS A 53 6.45 -26.80 -0.20
N TYR A 54 7.07 -27.93 -0.54
CA TYR A 54 7.85 -28.06 -1.77
C TYR A 54 7.03 -28.79 -2.82
N ALA A 55 7.07 -28.29 -4.05
CA ALA A 55 6.40 -28.89 -5.20
C ALA A 55 7.33 -28.88 -6.41
N LEU A 56 7.37 -29.99 -7.15
CA LEU A 56 8.04 -30.06 -8.44
C LEU A 56 7.09 -29.52 -9.50
N MET A 57 7.55 -28.56 -10.30
CA MET A 57 6.74 -27.88 -11.31
C MET A 57 7.42 -27.97 -12.67
N THR A 58 6.61 -28.06 -13.73
CA THR A 58 7.07 -27.78 -15.09
C THR A 58 7.24 -26.28 -15.29
N ASP A 59 8.01 -25.87 -16.30
CA ASP A 59 8.23 -24.44 -16.60
C ASP A 59 6.91 -23.69 -16.81
N GLU A 60 5.95 -24.29 -17.52
CA GLU A 60 4.62 -23.69 -17.70
C GLU A 60 3.86 -23.50 -16.38
N ALA A 61 3.98 -24.45 -15.44
CA ALA A 61 3.34 -24.35 -14.13
C ALA A 61 4.05 -23.31 -13.25
N TYR A 62 5.36 -23.18 -13.36
CA TYR A 62 6.13 -22.14 -12.71
C TYR A 62 5.73 -20.75 -13.20
N GLU A 63 5.62 -20.54 -14.52
CA GLU A 63 5.18 -19.25 -15.06
C GLU A 63 3.77 -18.87 -14.62
N LYS A 64 2.84 -19.85 -14.61
CA LYS A 64 1.46 -19.62 -14.13
C LYS A 64 1.42 -19.25 -12.65
N THR A 65 2.25 -19.90 -11.81
CA THR A 65 2.31 -19.57 -10.39
C THR A 65 2.93 -18.20 -10.15
N VAL A 66 3.98 -17.82 -10.88
CA VAL A 66 4.55 -16.47 -10.82
C VAL A 66 3.53 -15.41 -11.22
N LYS A 67 2.77 -15.62 -12.30
CA LYS A 67 1.68 -14.71 -12.72
C LYS A 67 0.59 -14.59 -11.65
N SER A 68 0.21 -15.70 -11.03
CA SER A 68 -0.76 -15.67 -9.91
C SER A 68 -0.21 -14.90 -8.70
N MET A 69 1.08 -15.06 -8.38
CA MET A 69 1.74 -14.27 -7.32
C MET A 69 1.79 -12.79 -7.65
N GLU A 70 1.98 -12.40 -8.92
CA GLU A 70 1.90 -11.01 -9.37
C GLU A 70 0.51 -10.41 -9.16
N GLU A 71 -0.56 -11.17 -9.48
CA GLU A 71 -1.94 -10.72 -9.25
C GLU A 71 -2.24 -10.53 -7.76
N VAL A 72 -1.79 -11.47 -6.92
CA VAL A 72 -1.90 -11.35 -5.46
C VAL A 72 -1.09 -10.15 -4.95
N GLY A 73 0.12 -9.94 -5.47
CA GLY A 73 0.96 -8.78 -5.16
C GLY A 73 0.27 -7.45 -5.51
N LYS A 74 -0.37 -7.37 -6.68
CA LYS A 74 -1.17 -6.20 -7.10
C LYS A 74 -2.32 -5.91 -6.14
N ASN A 75 -2.96 -6.95 -5.59
CA ASN A 75 -4.02 -6.79 -4.58
C ASN A 75 -3.46 -6.27 -3.25
N PHE A 76 -2.27 -6.73 -2.82
CA PHE A 76 -1.61 -6.21 -1.63
C PHE A 76 -1.17 -4.75 -1.77
N LEU A 77 -0.81 -4.31 -2.98
CA LEU A 77 -0.45 -2.93 -3.31
C LEU A 77 -1.65 -2.00 -3.53
N GLN A 78 -2.87 -2.41 -3.19
CA GLN A 78 -4.00 -1.50 -3.23
C GLN A 78 -3.73 -0.28 -2.34
N PHE A 79 -3.72 0.91 -2.94
CA PHE A 79 -3.37 2.13 -2.22
C PHE A 79 -4.34 2.44 -1.08
N VAL A 80 -3.80 3.08 -0.05
CA VAL A 80 -4.60 3.72 0.98
C VAL A 80 -5.40 4.86 0.34
N PRO A 81 -6.73 4.93 0.53
CA PRO A 81 -7.52 6.02 -0.02
C PRO A 81 -7.10 7.35 0.61
N VAL A 82 -6.88 8.35 -0.25
CA VAL A 82 -6.62 9.73 0.17
C VAL A 82 -7.97 10.43 0.28
N LEU A 83 -8.35 10.81 1.50
CA LEU A 83 -9.60 11.49 1.81
C LEU A 83 -9.34 12.85 2.45
N GLU A 84 -10.30 13.76 2.34
CA GLU A 84 -10.27 15.03 3.04
C GLU A 84 -10.55 14.85 4.54
N PRO A 85 -9.91 15.66 5.41
CA PRO A 85 -10.13 15.57 6.85
C PRO A 85 -11.57 15.91 7.21
N ARG A 86 -12.22 15.04 7.98
CA ARG A 86 -13.57 15.32 8.52
C ARG A 86 -13.56 16.50 9.49
N SER A 87 -14.69 17.23 9.54
CA SER A 87 -14.86 18.34 10.48
C SER A 87 -14.83 17.86 11.94
N ASN A 88 -14.07 18.58 12.77
CA ASN A 88 -13.98 18.32 14.21
C ASN A 88 -15.03 19.07 15.03
N ILE A 89 -15.82 19.94 14.40
CA ILE A 89 -16.76 20.81 15.12
C ILE A 89 -18.02 19.99 15.45
N PRO A 90 -18.33 19.77 16.74
CA PRO A 90 -19.55 19.06 17.10
C PRO A 90 -20.77 19.95 16.86
N VAL A 91 -21.82 19.35 16.30
CA VAL A 91 -23.12 20.01 16.12
C VAL A 91 -23.95 19.87 17.39
N VAL A 92 -24.46 20.99 17.90
CA VAL A 92 -25.39 21.00 19.04
C VAL A 92 -26.78 20.59 18.57
N LEU A 93 -27.36 19.59 19.22
CA LEU A 93 -28.68 19.04 18.91
C LEU A 93 -29.77 19.62 19.81
N ALA A 94 -29.47 19.77 21.10
CA ALA A 94 -30.38 20.32 22.10
C ALA A 94 -29.60 20.98 23.23
N SER A 95 -30.23 21.94 23.92
CA SER A 95 -29.65 22.64 25.07
C SER A 95 -30.68 22.70 26.17
N ASP A 96 -30.50 21.88 27.21
CA ASP A 96 -31.43 21.74 28.32
C ASP A 96 -30.77 22.29 29.59
N PRO A 97 -30.92 23.58 29.93
CA PRO A 97 -30.21 24.19 31.06
C PRO A 97 -30.69 23.68 32.43
N GLU A 98 -31.86 23.05 32.50
CA GLU A 98 -32.46 22.54 33.73
C GLU A 98 -31.70 21.35 34.34
N ILE A 99 -31.00 20.58 33.50
CA ILE A 99 -30.19 19.42 33.91
C ILE A 99 -28.71 19.79 34.12
N LYS A 100 -28.39 21.08 34.12
CA LYS A 100 -27.03 21.56 34.38
C LYS A 100 -26.56 21.14 35.77
N GLY A 101 -25.40 20.51 35.83
CA GLY A 101 -24.82 20.04 37.09
C GLY A 101 -25.52 18.81 37.69
N PHE A 102 -26.33 18.08 36.91
CA PHE A 102 -26.89 16.78 37.33
C PHE A 102 -25.80 15.77 37.68
N ASP A 103 -24.70 15.76 36.92
CA ASP A 103 -23.54 14.91 37.17
C ASP A 103 -22.23 15.67 36.86
N SER A 104 -21.14 15.16 37.42
CA SER A 104 -19.75 15.57 37.22
C SER A 104 -19.15 15.13 35.89
N SER A 105 -19.71 14.07 35.28
CA SER A 105 -19.17 13.43 34.08
C SER A 105 -20.11 13.56 32.89
N LYS A 106 -19.55 13.57 31.68
CA LYS A 106 -20.32 13.54 30.44
C LYS A 106 -20.84 12.13 30.13
N TYR A 107 -22.03 12.05 29.56
CA TYR A 107 -22.63 10.80 29.12
C TYR A 107 -22.50 10.64 27.60
N VAL A 108 -22.05 9.47 27.15
CA VAL A 108 -21.90 9.16 25.72
C VAL A 108 -22.90 8.07 25.35
N PHE A 109 -23.86 8.40 24.50
CA PHE A 109 -24.87 7.47 24.00
C PHE A 109 -24.48 7.02 22.60
N THR A 110 -24.50 5.71 22.37
CA THR A 110 -24.07 5.10 21.11
C THR A 110 -25.11 4.12 20.61
N ASP A 111 -25.49 4.26 19.34
CA ASP A 111 -26.38 3.31 18.69
C ASP A 111 -25.64 2.02 18.28
N LEU A 112 -26.09 0.91 18.86
CA LEU A 112 -25.54 -0.43 18.65
C LEU A 112 -26.33 -1.26 17.61
N SER A 113 -27.35 -0.68 16.97
CA SER A 113 -28.20 -1.34 15.98
C SER A 113 -27.40 -2.17 14.96
N PHE A 114 -27.82 -3.40 14.71
CA PHE A 114 -27.15 -4.29 13.77
C PHE A 114 -27.42 -3.85 12.30
N GLY A 115 -26.49 -4.10 11.38
CA GLY A 115 -26.63 -3.76 9.96
C GLY A 115 -26.23 -2.33 9.55
N LEU A 116 -26.13 -1.37 10.47
CA LEU A 116 -25.65 -0.01 10.16
C LEU A 116 -24.13 0.06 10.07
N GLY A 117 -23.60 0.69 9.02
CA GLY A 117 -22.16 0.96 8.88
C GLY A 117 -21.66 1.95 9.94
N VAL A 118 -20.35 1.94 10.22
CA VAL A 118 -19.72 2.81 11.24
C VAL A 118 -20.02 4.30 11.00
N GLN A 119 -20.01 4.73 9.74
CA GLN A 119 -20.23 6.13 9.37
C GLN A 119 -21.67 6.62 9.61
N VAL A 120 -22.66 5.74 9.51
CA VAL A 120 -24.09 6.09 9.59
C VAL A 120 -24.59 6.08 11.05
N ARG A 121 -23.85 5.51 11.99
CA ARG A 121 -24.26 5.38 13.39
C ARG A 121 -24.32 6.73 14.09
N SER A 122 -25.34 6.93 14.91
CA SER A 122 -25.42 8.10 15.79
C SER A 122 -24.63 7.86 17.07
N VAL A 123 -23.77 8.83 17.39
CA VAL A 123 -23.07 8.91 18.67
C VAL A 123 -23.28 10.33 19.18
N VAL A 124 -23.90 10.45 20.35
CA VAL A 124 -24.23 11.75 20.96
C VAL A 124 -23.63 11.83 22.35
N VAL A 125 -23.24 13.04 22.73
CA VAL A 125 -22.61 13.33 24.00
C VAL A 125 -23.46 14.35 24.73
N ARG A 126 -23.85 14.03 25.96
CA ARG A 126 -24.48 14.95 26.89
C ARG A 126 -23.42 15.51 27.82
N GLU A 127 -23.18 16.81 27.72
CA GLU A 127 -22.25 17.54 28.57
C GLU A 127 -22.87 17.87 29.93
N THR A 128 -22.01 18.22 30.89
CA THR A 128 -22.39 18.60 32.26
C THR A 128 -23.20 19.90 32.32
N ASP A 129 -23.06 20.76 31.30
CA ASP A 129 -23.86 21.98 31.13
C ASP A 129 -25.29 21.72 30.66
N GLY A 130 -25.67 20.46 30.40
CA GLY A 130 -26.99 20.08 29.89
C GLY A 130 -27.11 20.13 28.36
N THR A 131 -26.03 20.48 27.64
CA THR A 131 -26.00 20.49 26.18
C THR A 131 -25.88 19.08 25.61
N LEU A 132 -26.76 18.72 24.66
CA LEU A 132 -26.64 17.53 23.83
C LEU A 132 -25.97 17.89 22.51
N ARG A 133 -24.83 17.28 22.21
CA ARG A 133 -24.11 17.48 20.96
C ARG A 133 -23.79 16.16 20.26
N SER A 134 -23.50 16.23 18.97
CA SER A 134 -22.85 15.13 18.27
C SER A 134 -21.47 14.86 18.86
N ALA A 135 -21.06 13.59 18.86
CA ALA A 135 -19.72 13.21 19.27
C ALA A 135 -18.66 13.79 18.33
N THR A 136 -17.53 14.20 18.90
CA THR A 136 -16.35 14.51 18.11
C THR A 136 -15.88 13.26 17.36
N PRO A 137 -15.10 13.42 16.27
CA PRO A 137 -14.71 12.27 15.48
C PRO A 137 -13.84 11.27 16.26
N GLU A 138 -12.99 11.74 17.18
CA GLU A 138 -12.22 10.89 18.10
C GLU A 138 -13.13 10.11 19.07
N GLU A 139 -14.09 10.78 19.72
CA GLU A 139 -15.04 10.14 20.64
C GLU A 139 -15.84 9.04 19.95
N ARG A 140 -16.30 9.33 18.72
CA ARG A 140 -17.04 8.39 17.86
C ARG A 140 -16.21 7.16 17.53
N ASP A 141 -14.96 7.33 17.11
CA ASP A 141 -14.10 6.23 16.71
C ASP A 141 -13.65 5.40 17.92
N ARG A 142 -13.35 6.05 19.04
CA ARG A 142 -13.07 5.37 20.31
C ARG A 142 -14.26 4.51 20.73
N MET A 143 -15.47 5.06 20.68
CA MET A 143 -16.65 4.32 21.09
C MET A 143 -17.01 3.18 20.12
N THR A 144 -16.78 3.39 18.84
CA THR A 144 -16.89 2.33 17.82
C THR A 144 -15.92 1.18 18.13
N ARG A 145 -14.68 1.47 18.54
CA ARG A 145 -13.71 0.43 18.92
C ARG A 145 -14.10 -0.32 20.19
N VAL A 146 -14.69 0.36 21.17
CA VAL A 146 -15.16 -0.28 22.41
C VAL A 146 -16.23 -1.32 22.10
N TYR A 147 -17.22 -0.98 21.25
CA TYR A 147 -18.36 -1.88 21.00
C TYR A 147 -18.20 -2.81 19.79
N LYS A 148 -17.42 -2.41 18.77
CA LYS A 148 -17.26 -3.12 17.49
C LYS A 148 -15.80 -3.16 16.99
N GLY A 149 -14.82 -3.03 17.90
CA GLY A 149 -13.41 -3.07 17.55
C GLY A 149 -12.92 -4.47 17.15
N HIS A 150 -11.84 -4.50 16.38
CA HIS A 150 -11.07 -5.72 16.15
C HIS A 150 -10.32 -6.11 17.43
N PRO A 151 -10.21 -7.41 17.79
CA PRO A 151 -9.57 -7.83 19.05
C PRO A 151 -8.11 -7.34 19.21
N TYR A 152 -7.39 -7.17 18.11
CA TYR A 152 -6.00 -6.70 18.10
C TYR A 152 -5.85 -5.18 17.90
N ARG A 153 -6.95 -4.42 17.84
CA ARG A 153 -6.91 -2.97 17.73
C ARG A 153 -7.09 -2.34 19.12
N PRO A 154 -6.10 -1.60 19.64
CA PRO A 154 -6.23 -0.95 20.93
C PRO A 154 -7.32 0.15 20.88
N ILE A 155 -7.94 0.39 22.04
CA ILE A 155 -8.95 1.45 22.22
C ILE A 155 -8.29 2.83 22.27
N TYR A 156 -7.17 2.92 22.98
CA TYR A 156 -6.38 4.14 23.13
C TYR A 156 -5.29 4.22 22.08
N GLU A 157 -4.88 5.46 21.80
CA GLU A 157 -3.84 5.75 20.83
C GLU A 157 -2.51 5.16 21.27
N PRO A 158 -1.87 4.34 20.43
CA PRO A 158 -0.55 3.85 20.73
C PRO A 158 0.49 4.97 20.83
N PRO A 159 1.44 4.88 21.79
CA PRO A 159 2.52 5.86 21.92
C PRO A 159 3.44 6.00 20.71
N LEU A 160 3.50 5.00 19.82
CA LEU A 160 4.38 5.02 18.63
C LEU A 160 4.07 6.18 17.68
N PHE A 161 2.83 6.66 17.64
CA PHE A 161 2.43 7.75 16.75
C PHE A 161 2.89 9.13 17.24
N LYS A 162 3.55 9.19 18.41
CA LYS A 162 4.05 10.41 19.03
C LYS A 162 5.56 10.32 19.24
N ASP A 163 6.22 11.47 19.17
CA ASP A 163 7.63 11.57 19.56
C ASP A 163 7.76 11.35 21.08
N PRO A 164 8.84 10.68 21.55
CA PRO A 164 10.06 10.31 20.82
C PRO A 164 9.99 8.98 20.05
N TYR A 165 8.96 8.15 20.29
CA TYR A 165 8.89 6.79 19.74
C TYR A 165 8.73 6.76 18.23
N LEU A 166 8.00 7.74 17.67
CA LEU A 166 7.89 7.91 16.22
C LEU A 166 9.27 8.10 15.59
N GLN A 167 10.05 9.08 16.06
CA GLN A 167 11.41 9.31 15.56
C GLN A 167 12.28 8.05 15.68
N MET A 168 12.25 7.37 16.84
CA MET A 168 13.02 6.14 17.02
C MET A 168 12.67 5.02 16.02
N ALA A 169 11.43 4.98 15.53
CA ALA A 169 11.02 4.02 14.51
C ALA A 169 11.47 4.44 13.10
N LEU A 170 11.40 5.74 12.79
CA LEU A 170 11.89 6.28 11.51
C LEU A 170 13.42 6.15 11.40
N ASP A 171 14.14 6.34 12.50
CA ASP A 171 15.60 6.13 12.59
C ASP A 171 15.99 4.66 12.31
N ARG A 172 15.07 3.71 12.57
CA ARG A 172 15.24 2.27 12.28
C ARG A 172 14.73 1.86 10.91
N ASP A 173 14.31 2.82 10.09
CA ASP A 173 13.73 2.59 8.76
C ASP A 173 12.36 1.87 8.75
N ASP A 174 11.67 1.82 9.89
CA ASP A 174 10.36 1.16 10.08
C ASP A 174 9.16 1.98 9.54
N HIS A 175 9.34 2.75 8.46
CA HIS A 175 8.34 3.67 7.91
C HIS A 175 7.05 2.94 7.50
N GLU A 176 7.20 1.83 6.78
CA GLU A 176 6.08 0.98 6.34
C GLU A 176 5.30 0.44 7.53
N TYR A 177 5.99 -0.02 8.58
CA TYR A 177 5.36 -0.56 9.78
C TYR A 177 4.52 0.49 10.51
N VAL A 178 5.04 1.71 10.68
CA VAL A 178 4.28 2.80 11.33
C VAL A 178 3.04 3.16 10.52
N LEU A 179 3.16 3.28 9.20
CA LEU A 179 2.05 3.63 8.30
C LEU A 179 0.99 2.52 8.24
N ASP A 180 1.40 1.25 8.21
CA ASP A 180 0.49 0.11 8.27
C ASP A 180 -0.25 0.06 9.61
N TRP A 181 0.44 0.33 10.72
CA TRP A 181 -0.21 0.37 12.01
C TRP A 181 -1.15 1.56 12.15
N ALA A 182 -0.78 2.71 11.60
CA ALA A 182 -1.65 3.88 11.53
C ALA A 182 -2.92 3.57 10.72
N CYS A 183 -2.81 2.89 9.58
CA CYS A 183 -3.96 2.42 8.80
C CYS A 183 -4.81 1.38 9.55
N HIS A 184 -4.17 0.55 10.38
CA HIS A 184 -4.89 -0.39 11.21
C HIS A 184 -5.66 0.31 12.35
N TYR A 185 -5.14 1.40 12.90
CA TYR A 185 -5.73 2.07 14.07
C TYR A 185 -6.75 3.15 13.70
N TYR A 186 -6.41 4.05 12.76
CA TYR A 186 -7.19 5.20 12.35
C TYR A 186 -8.15 4.92 11.18
N LEU A 187 -9.10 5.83 10.97
CA LEU A 187 -9.85 5.93 9.72
C LEU A 187 -9.11 6.84 8.72
N PRO A 188 -9.24 6.61 7.39
CA PRO A 188 -8.50 7.38 6.40
C PRO A 188 -8.85 8.88 6.35
N ASN A 189 -10.06 9.26 6.76
CA ASN A 189 -10.52 10.65 6.83
C ASN A 189 -10.30 11.30 8.22
N ASP A 190 -9.60 10.62 9.14
CA ASP A 190 -9.28 11.20 10.43
C ASP A 190 -8.21 12.30 10.28
N PRO A 191 -8.46 13.53 10.75
CA PRO A 191 -7.47 14.60 10.67
C PRO A 191 -6.16 14.28 11.42
N VAL A 192 -6.19 13.44 12.46
CA VAL A 192 -4.97 13.01 13.17
C VAL A 192 -4.14 12.09 12.27
N PHE A 193 -4.79 11.17 11.57
CA PHE A 193 -4.13 10.25 10.64
C PHE A 193 -3.47 10.98 9.47
N ILE A 194 -4.21 11.89 8.83
CA ILE A 194 -3.70 12.66 7.70
C ILE A 194 -2.46 13.47 8.11
N ARG A 195 -2.50 14.13 9.28
CA ARG A 195 -1.34 14.86 9.81
C ARG A 195 -0.15 13.94 10.09
N LEU A 196 -0.38 12.75 10.64
CA LEU A 196 0.66 11.77 10.89
C LEU A 196 1.31 11.30 9.58
N CYS A 197 0.51 10.97 8.56
CA CYS A 197 1.01 10.62 7.24
C CYS A 197 1.87 11.74 6.63
N HIS A 198 1.38 12.98 6.63
CA HIS A 198 2.14 14.13 6.11
C HIS A 198 3.46 14.33 6.86
N MET A 199 3.45 14.18 8.19
CA MET A 199 4.66 14.27 9.00
C MET A 199 5.70 13.19 8.63
N ILE A 200 5.26 11.94 8.49
CA ILE A 200 6.15 10.83 8.09
C ILE A 200 6.68 11.07 6.67
N PHE A 201 5.83 11.53 5.76
CA PHE A 201 6.21 11.83 4.38
C PHE A 201 7.25 12.95 4.31
N ASP A 202 7.03 14.06 5.01
CA ASP A 202 7.98 15.17 5.06
C ASP A 202 9.34 14.71 5.63
N ARG A 203 9.35 13.96 6.75
CA ARG A 203 10.60 13.41 7.32
C ARG A 203 11.31 12.44 6.37
N THR A 204 10.55 11.64 5.62
CA THR A 204 11.10 10.70 4.63
C THR A 204 11.80 11.46 3.49
N VAL A 205 11.23 12.60 3.07
CA VAL A 205 11.85 13.48 2.07
C VAL A 205 13.12 14.13 2.63
N ASP A 206 13.07 14.66 3.85
CA ASP A 206 14.20 15.33 4.49
C ASP A 206 15.41 14.38 4.65
N GLU A 207 15.16 13.11 4.97
CA GLU A 207 16.20 12.07 5.10
C GLU A 207 16.53 11.33 3.79
N ASN A 208 15.84 11.66 2.67
CA ASN A 208 15.95 10.98 1.37
C ASN A 208 15.73 9.45 1.41
N LYS A 209 14.88 8.96 2.33
CA LYS A 209 14.63 7.52 2.57
C LYS A 209 13.51 6.94 1.70
N PHE A 210 13.52 7.25 0.40
CA PHE A 210 12.47 6.84 -0.54
C PHE A 210 12.33 5.32 -0.71
N ALA A 211 13.44 4.60 -0.59
CA ALA A 211 13.48 3.13 -0.72
C ALA A 211 12.60 2.42 0.32
N ASN A 212 12.40 3.00 1.51
CA ASN A 212 11.60 2.39 2.57
C ASN A 212 10.13 2.25 2.19
N LEU A 213 9.61 3.22 1.43
CA LEU A 213 8.23 3.24 0.97
C LEU A 213 8.06 2.65 -0.44
N TYR A 214 9.14 2.48 -1.20
CA TYR A 214 9.08 1.90 -2.54
C TYR A 214 8.48 0.49 -2.51
N SER A 215 7.65 0.16 -3.52
CA SER A 215 6.91 -1.10 -3.60
C SER A 215 6.03 -1.39 -2.38
N THR A 216 5.44 -0.35 -1.76
CA THR A 216 4.43 -0.46 -0.71
C THR A 216 3.12 0.21 -1.12
N ARG A 217 2.01 -0.15 -0.47
CA ARG A 217 0.69 0.50 -0.63
C ARG A 217 0.67 1.99 -0.27
N HIS A 218 1.70 2.49 0.39
CA HIS A 218 1.79 3.90 0.83
C HIS A 218 2.53 4.77 -0.19
N PHE A 219 3.24 4.18 -1.15
CA PHE A 219 4.04 4.93 -2.13
C PHE A 219 3.17 5.82 -3.03
N GLY A 220 2.05 5.30 -3.53
CA GLY A 220 1.11 6.07 -4.35
C GLY A 220 0.61 7.34 -3.63
N PRO A 221 0.00 7.22 -2.43
CA PRO A 221 -0.40 8.37 -1.62
C PRO A 221 0.76 9.32 -1.29
N PHE A 222 1.95 8.80 -1.02
CA PHE A 222 3.15 9.59 -0.75
C PHE A 222 3.54 10.46 -1.96
N VAL A 223 3.70 9.86 -3.14
CA VAL A 223 4.05 10.60 -4.36
C VAL A 223 2.96 11.62 -4.71
N PHE A 224 1.69 11.23 -4.57
CA PHE A 224 0.56 12.12 -4.79
C PHE A 224 0.60 13.34 -3.85
N TYR A 225 0.89 13.13 -2.56
CA TYR A 225 1.09 14.21 -1.59
C TYR A 225 2.27 15.14 -1.98
N LEU A 226 3.39 14.58 -2.44
CA LEU A 226 4.54 15.40 -2.87
C LEU A 226 4.22 16.27 -4.07
N VAL A 227 3.49 15.73 -5.05
CA VAL A 227 3.10 16.49 -6.25
C VAL A 227 2.11 17.59 -5.88
N LEU A 228 1.09 17.30 -5.07
CA LEU A 228 0.10 18.31 -4.66
C LEU A 228 0.73 19.49 -3.89
N ASN A 229 1.78 19.23 -3.11
CA ASN A 229 2.46 20.26 -2.33
C ASN A 229 3.72 20.84 -3.01
N ASN A 230 3.98 20.51 -4.28
CA ASN A 230 5.19 20.91 -5.02
C ASN A 230 6.52 20.53 -4.31
N LYS A 231 6.55 19.44 -3.54
CA LYS A 231 7.72 18.94 -2.80
C LYS A 231 8.43 17.77 -3.50
N PHE A 232 8.26 17.61 -4.81
CA PHE A 232 8.76 16.45 -5.56
C PHE A 232 10.24 16.56 -6.02
N SER A 233 10.89 17.72 -5.82
CA SER A 233 12.28 17.95 -6.25
C SER A 233 13.29 16.91 -5.71
N PRO A 234 13.26 16.54 -4.41
CA PRO A 234 14.18 15.53 -3.89
C PRO A 234 13.93 14.14 -4.48
N LEU A 235 12.67 13.79 -4.74
CA LEU A 235 12.31 12.53 -5.39
C LEU A 235 12.83 12.47 -6.84
N LEU A 236 12.72 13.57 -7.59
CA LEU A 236 13.27 13.66 -8.94
C LEU A 236 14.80 13.52 -8.93
N SER A 237 15.46 14.13 -7.94
CA SER A 237 16.91 14.01 -7.74
C SER A 237 17.31 12.58 -7.39
N HIS A 238 16.52 11.88 -6.58
CA HIS A 238 16.72 10.47 -6.28
C HIS A 238 16.64 9.59 -7.54
N TYR A 239 15.64 9.81 -8.40
CA TYR A 239 15.56 9.12 -9.69
C TYR A 239 16.74 9.44 -10.61
N ALA A 240 17.29 10.65 -10.53
CA ALA A 240 18.53 11.03 -11.24
C ALA A 240 19.73 10.21 -10.81
N VAL A 241 19.92 10.07 -9.50
CA VAL A 241 21.03 9.29 -8.93
C VAL A 241 20.88 7.80 -9.24
N GLU A 242 19.68 7.24 -9.11
CA GLU A 242 19.40 5.83 -9.42
C GLU A 242 19.30 5.54 -10.92
N LYS A 243 19.36 6.58 -11.77
CA LYS A 243 19.23 6.48 -13.23
C LYS A 243 17.91 5.84 -13.69
N ARG A 244 16.81 6.08 -12.97
CA ARG A 244 15.47 5.60 -13.32
C ARG A 244 14.74 6.63 -14.17
N THR A 245 14.99 6.61 -15.47
CA THR A 245 14.46 7.62 -16.40
C THR A 245 12.98 7.44 -16.69
N GLU A 246 12.51 6.20 -16.69
CA GLU A 246 11.09 5.84 -16.89
C GLU A 246 10.24 6.38 -15.73
N ASP A 247 10.68 6.17 -14.49
CA ASP A 247 10.01 6.67 -13.29
C ASP A 247 10.00 8.21 -13.24
N ALA A 248 11.13 8.86 -13.58
CA ALA A 248 11.20 10.31 -13.67
C ALA A 248 10.21 10.88 -14.72
N ALA A 249 10.11 10.24 -15.90
CA ALA A 249 9.15 10.64 -16.92
C ALA A 249 7.69 10.44 -16.47
N ASN A 250 7.39 9.32 -15.79
CA ASN A 250 6.07 9.06 -15.23
C ASN A 250 5.69 10.06 -14.12
N LEU A 251 6.66 10.52 -13.32
CA LEU A 251 6.45 11.57 -12.33
C LEU A 251 6.10 12.90 -13.00
N VAL A 252 6.80 13.27 -14.09
CA VAL A 252 6.47 14.47 -14.88
C VAL A 252 5.08 14.37 -15.51
N ARG A 253 4.73 13.20 -16.08
CA ARG A 253 3.38 12.93 -16.59
C ARG A 253 2.32 13.10 -15.51
N LEU A 254 2.61 12.64 -14.28
CA LEU A 254 1.70 12.79 -13.14
C LEU A 254 1.53 14.27 -12.75
N ILE A 255 2.62 15.05 -12.69
CA ILE A 255 2.57 16.49 -12.40
C ILE A 255 1.67 17.21 -13.40
N LYS A 256 1.87 16.97 -14.70
CA LYS A 256 1.05 17.56 -15.77
C LYS A 256 -0.38 17.03 -15.79
N ALA A 257 -0.63 15.82 -15.28
CA ALA A 257 -1.98 15.26 -15.15
C ALA A 257 -2.77 15.89 -13.99
N ILE A 258 -2.09 16.33 -12.92
CA ILE A 258 -2.67 16.98 -11.75
C ILE A 258 -2.82 18.50 -11.98
N PHE A 259 -1.80 19.13 -12.58
CA PHE A 259 -1.81 20.53 -12.99
C PHE A 259 -1.75 20.62 -14.52
N PRO A 260 -2.91 20.60 -15.20
CA PRO A 260 -2.95 20.68 -16.65
C PRO A 260 -2.56 22.10 -17.10
N ASP A 261 -1.49 22.20 -17.89
CA ASP A 261 -1.17 23.43 -18.61
C ASP A 261 -1.86 23.43 -19.97
N GLU A 262 -2.35 24.58 -20.44
CA GLU A 262 -2.98 24.69 -21.79
C GLU A 262 -2.03 24.32 -22.93
N VAL A 263 -0.72 24.33 -22.68
CA VAL A 263 0.34 23.99 -23.64
C VAL A 263 0.61 22.47 -23.68
N TRP A 264 0.26 21.73 -22.63
CA TRP A 264 0.51 20.29 -22.55
C TRP A 264 -0.54 19.51 -23.34
N SER A 265 -0.31 19.40 -24.65
CA SER A 265 -1.19 18.68 -25.57
C SER A 265 -1.27 17.18 -25.25
N CYS A 266 -2.38 16.54 -25.63
CA CYS A 266 -2.59 15.09 -25.54
C CYS A 266 -1.47 14.25 -26.19
N GLN A 267 -0.61 14.86 -27.02
CA GLN A 267 0.51 14.21 -27.71
C GLN A 267 1.62 13.75 -26.76
N MET A 268 1.75 14.33 -25.57
CA MET A 268 2.83 14.01 -24.63
C MET A 268 2.49 12.88 -23.65
N LYS A 269 1.23 12.40 -23.61
CA LYS A 269 0.84 11.24 -22.78
C LYS A 269 1.53 9.96 -23.25
N ASP A 270 1.65 9.79 -24.57
CA ASP A 270 2.23 8.60 -25.21
C ASP A 270 3.61 8.88 -25.85
N ALA A 271 4.19 10.06 -25.62
CA ALA A 271 5.51 10.41 -26.16
C ALA A 271 6.64 9.68 -25.42
N ASP A 272 7.78 9.49 -26.11
CA ASP A 272 8.99 8.91 -25.53
C ASP A 272 9.41 9.61 -24.23
N ASP A 273 9.83 8.83 -23.24
CA ASP A 273 10.21 9.32 -21.90
C ASP A 273 11.26 10.44 -21.96
N LEU A 274 12.23 10.33 -22.88
CA LEU A 274 13.27 11.36 -23.06
C LEU A 274 12.71 12.68 -23.59
N LYS A 275 11.71 12.65 -24.47
CA LYS A 275 11.09 13.86 -25.02
C LYS A 275 10.27 14.58 -23.96
N VAL A 276 9.55 13.82 -23.13
CA VAL A 276 8.79 14.33 -21.98
C VAL A 276 9.72 15.07 -21.02
N LEU A 277 10.87 14.48 -20.68
CA LEU A 277 11.87 15.10 -19.81
C LEU A 277 12.51 16.35 -20.44
N GLN A 278 12.88 16.31 -21.72
CA GLN A 278 13.44 17.46 -22.43
C GLN A 278 12.46 18.64 -22.49
N GLN A 279 11.17 18.39 -22.70
CA GLN A 279 10.15 19.43 -22.71
C GLN A 279 9.98 20.05 -21.32
N TYR A 280 9.95 19.21 -20.28
CA TYR A 280 9.84 19.69 -18.90
C TYR A 280 11.04 20.55 -18.47
N ALA A 281 12.25 20.19 -18.91
CA ALA A 281 13.46 20.97 -18.65
C ALA A 281 13.42 22.37 -19.32
N LYS A 282 12.83 22.47 -20.52
CA LYS A 282 12.65 23.76 -21.22
C LYS A 282 11.63 24.66 -20.54
N GLU A 283 10.58 24.07 -19.97
CA GLU A 283 9.51 24.80 -19.29
C GLU A 283 9.92 25.24 -17.89
N ASN A 284 10.70 24.42 -17.17
CA ASN A 284 11.08 24.67 -15.79
C ASN A 284 12.61 24.77 -15.62
N THR A 285 13.12 26.01 -15.66
CA THR A 285 14.54 26.32 -15.51
C THR A 285 15.14 25.84 -14.18
N GLU A 286 14.32 25.72 -13.13
CA GLU A 286 14.76 25.28 -11.79
C GLU A 286 15.20 23.80 -11.76
N TYR A 287 14.56 22.95 -12.57
CA TYR A 287 14.82 21.50 -12.59
C TYR A 287 15.68 21.06 -13.78
N GLU A 288 16.06 22.00 -14.65
CA GLU A 288 16.79 21.74 -15.89
C GLU A 288 18.10 20.97 -15.63
N ALA A 289 18.88 21.35 -14.61
CA ALA A 289 20.15 20.70 -14.30
C ALA A 289 19.96 19.21 -13.94
N ILE A 290 19.00 18.91 -13.07
CA ILE A 290 18.69 17.55 -12.60
C ILE A 290 18.19 16.69 -13.77
N VAL A 291 17.32 17.26 -14.61
CA VAL A 291 16.74 16.56 -15.75
C VAL A 291 17.76 16.34 -16.87
N ASN A 292 18.66 17.28 -17.10
CA ASN A 292 19.75 17.10 -18.08
C ASN A 292 20.76 16.04 -17.64
N ASP A 293 21.05 15.94 -16.35
CA ASP A 293 21.90 14.87 -15.81
C ASP A 293 21.23 13.49 -15.96
N LEU A 294 19.92 13.43 -15.76
CA LEU A 294 19.09 12.25 -16.06
C LEU A 294 19.18 11.82 -17.53
N ILE A 295 18.99 12.77 -18.46
CA ILE A 295 19.01 12.50 -19.90
C ILE A 295 20.39 11.97 -20.33
N LYS A 296 21.48 12.61 -19.87
CA LYS A 296 22.85 12.15 -20.16
C LYS A 296 23.11 10.75 -19.60
N ALA A 297 22.60 10.45 -18.40
CA ALA A 297 22.73 9.12 -17.82
C ALA A 297 21.95 8.06 -18.62
N ALA A 298 20.77 8.40 -19.12
CA ALA A 298 19.94 7.55 -19.96
C ALA A 298 20.61 7.21 -21.30
N GLU A 299 21.18 8.21 -21.96
CA GLU A 299 21.88 8.05 -23.25
C GLU A 299 23.08 7.11 -23.10
N ARG A 300 23.90 7.29 -22.05
CA ARG A 300 25.03 6.38 -21.75
C ARG A 300 24.58 4.94 -21.48
N GLN A 301 23.45 4.74 -20.81
CA GLN A 301 22.92 3.38 -20.57
C GLN A 301 22.42 2.72 -21.85
N LYS A 302 21.84 3.48 -22.78
CA LYS A 302 21.44 2.95 -24.10
C LYS A 302 22.66 2.49 -24.89
N GLU A 303 23.74 3.26 -24.89
CA GLU A 303 25.00 2.89 -25.57
C GLU A 303 25.58 1.57 -25.02
N MET A 304 25.61 1.39 -23.69
CA MET A 304 26.09 0.14 -23.08
C MET A 304 25.22 -1.09 -23.41
N LYS A 305 23.89 -0.97 -23.35
CA LYS A 305 22.98 -2.09 -23.68
C LYS A 305 23.07 -2.52 -25.15
N THR A 306 23.38 -1.58 -26.05
CA THR A 306 23.54 -1.89 -27.47
C THR A 306 24.81 -2.72 -27.71
N SER A 307 25.90 -2.43 -26.99
CA SER A 307 27.14 -3.23 -27.06
C SER A 307 27.03 -4.63 -26.43
N GLU A 308 26.26 -4.80 -25.36
CA GLU A 308 26.06 -6.12 -24.72
C GLU A 308 25.19 -7.05 -25.58
N ASN A 309 24.16 -6.51 -26.24
CA ASN A 309 23.31 -7.29 -27.14
C ASN A 309 24.09 -7.85 -28.34
N GLU A 310 25.06 -7.11 -28.89
CA GLU A 310 25.93 -7.60 -29.96
C GLU A 310 26.78 -8.80 -29.51
N THR A 311 27.35 -8.76 -28.30
CA THR A 311 28.13 -9.89 -27.74
C THR A 311 27.30 -11.11 -27.37
N SER A 312 26.03 -10.94 -26.98
CA SER A 312 25.15 -12.04 -26.59
C SER A 312 24.55 -12.82 -27.78
N THR A 313 24.63 -12.26 -29.00
CA THR A 313 24.08 -12.88 -30.21
C THR A 313 25.03 -13.94 -30.78
N GLU A 314 26.32 -13.90 -30.46
CA GLU A 314 27.32 -14.89 -30.90
C GLU A 314 27.37 -16.18 -30.05
N MET A 315 26.83 -16.18 -28.81
CA MET A 315 26.92 -17.36 -27.91
C MET A 315 25.68 -18.29 -27.91
N LYS A 316 24.67 -18.05 -28.75
CA LYS A 316 23.42 -18.83 -28.76
C LYS A 316 23.39 -20.01 -29.74
N SER A 317 24.50 -20.34 -30.42
CA SER A 317 24.56 -21.46 -31.37
C SER A 317 25.24 -22.71 -30.83
N GLU A 318 25.10 -23.07 -29.56
CA GLU A 318 25.66 -24.35 -29.06
C GLU A 318 25.03 -24.78 -27.72
N LYS A 319 23.80 -25.31 -27.74
CA LYS A 319 23.32 -26.24 -26.69
C LYS A 319 22.47 -27.33 -27.31
N GLY A 320 23.04 -28.54 -27.30
CA GLY A 320 22.42 -29.76 -27.80
C GLY A 320 21.33 -30.32 -26.87
N ASN A 321 20.51 -31.17 -27.47
CA ASN A 321 19.44 -31.96 -26.88
C ASN A 321 19.79 -32.54 -25.50
N GLU A 322 19.11 -32.07 -24.45
CA GLU A 322 19.07 -32.75 -23.16
C GLU A 322 17.96 -33.80 -23.16
N HIS A 323 18.35 -35.04 -22.90
CA HIS A 323 17.44 -36.17 -22.72
C HIS A 323 16.58 -35.92 -21.46
N THR A 324 15.28 -35.73 -21.63
CA THR A 324 14.33 -35.73 -20.51
C THR A 324 14.20 -37.15 -19.97
N SER A 325 14.93 -37.48 -18.90
CA SER A 325 14.68 -38.70 -18.14
C SER A 325 13.39 -38.53 -17.34
N ILE A 326 12.45 -39.44 -17.53
CA ILE A 326 11.22 -39.51 -16.74
C ILE A 326 11.63 -39.96 -15.33
N LEU A 327 11.50 -39.07 -14.35
CA LEU A 327 11.84 -39.35 -12.96
C LEU A 327 10.71 -40.13 -12.29
N ASP A 328 11.01 -41.35 -11.84
CA ASP A 328 10.10 -42.19 -11.06
C ASP A 328 10.27 -41.96 -9.55
N LYS A 329 9.24 -42.34 -8.76
CA LYS A 329 9.19 -42.16 -7.29
C LYS A 329 10.43 -42.77 -6.60
N GLU A 330 10.90 -43.90 -7.10
CA GLU A 330 12.03 -44.64 -6.55
C GLU A 330 13.35 -43.94 -6.87
N THR A 331 13.47 -43.31 -8.05
CA THR A 331 14.63 -42.49 -8.45
C THR A 331 14.69 -41.18 -7.68
N PHE A 332 13.56 -40.65 -7.20
CA PHE A 332 13.51 -39.39 -6.44
C PHE A 332 13.86 -39.58 -4.96
N ALA A 333 13.48 -40.71 -4.37
CA ALA A 333 13.75 -41.05 -2.98
C ALA A 333 15.08 -41.78 -2.76
N SER A 334 15.84 -42.04 -3.83
CA SER A 334 17.18 -42.61 -3.73
C SER A 334 18.22 -41.53 -3.42
N PRO A 335 19.36 -41.90 -2.81
CA PRO A 335 20.48 -40.97 -2.59
C PRO A 335 21.15 -40.50 -3.90
N GLU A 336 20.85 -41.16 -5.02
CA GLU A 336 21.27 -40.76 -6.38
C GLU A 336 20.29 -39.77 -7.03
N GLY A 337 19.15 -39.51 -6.39
CA GLY A 337 18.16 -38.52 -6.80
C GLY A 337 18.54 -37.08 -6.43
N PRO A 338 17.72 -36.09 -6.83
CA PRO A 338 18.01 -34.67 -6.59
C PRO A 338 18.06 -34.26 -5.11
N LEU A 339 17.60 -35.13 -4.19
CA LEU A 339 17.63 -34.90 -2.75
C LEU A 339 18.92 -35.40 -2.06
N GLY A 340 19.74 -36.20 -2.74
CA GLY A 340 20.99 -36.72 -2.17
C GLY A 340 20.81 -37.43 -0.82
N GLU A 341 21.74 -37.18 0.11
CA GLU A 341 21.74 -37.76 1.46
C GLU A 341 20.52 -37.34 2.32
N MET A 342 19.80 -36.27 1.95
CA MET A 342 18.62 -35.83 2.70
C MET A 342 17.41 -36.76 2.51
N ALA A 343 17.43 -37.63 1.50
CA ALA A 343 16.36 -38.60 1.25
C ALA A 343 16.20 -39.61 2.42
N GLU A 344 17.25 -39.88 3.18
CA GLU A 344 17.19 -40.80 4.34
C GLU A 344 16.50 -40.19 5.56
N THR A 345 16.48 -38.85 5.66
CA THR A 345 15.97 -38.14 6.84
C THR A 345 14.51 -37.70 6.68
N TYR A 346 14.03 -37.59 5.43
CA TYR A 346 12.70 -37.04 5.12
C TYR A 346 11.83 -38.06 4.37
N ASP A 347 10.67 -38.41 4.93
CA ASP A 347 9.67 -39.23 4.24
C ASP A 347 8.98 -38.42 3.13
N VAL A 348 9.38 -38.65 1.88
CA VAL A 348 8.85 -37.96 0.70
C VAL A 348 7.58 -38.65 0.19
N ARG A 349 6.43 -37.99 0.32
CA ARG A 349 5.18 -38.43 -0.30
C ARG A 349 4.98 -37.79 -1.67
N VAL A 350 5.18 -38.55 -2.73
CA VAL A 350 4.81 -38.15 -4.09
C VAL A 350 3.30 -38.31 -4.26
N VAL A 351 2.58 -37.19 -4.33
CA VAL A 351 1.15 -37.17 -4.66
C VAL A 351 1.03 -36.90 -6.16
N ARG A 352 0.63 -37.90 -6.95
CA ARG A 352 0.23 -37.69 -8.35
C ARG A 352 -1.21 -37.19 -8.35
N GLY A 353 -1.39 -35.88 -8.48
CA GLY A 353 -2.71 -35.26 -8.57
C GLY A 353 -2.64 -33.92 -9.27
N SER A 354 -3.51 -33.72 -10.26
CA SER A 354 -3.75 -32.40 -10.83
C SER A 354 -4.07 -31.40 -9.71
N PHE A 355 -3.67 -30.15 -9.91
CA PHE A 355 -3.81 -29.02 -8.97
C PHE A 355 -5.16 -28.96 -8.22
N GLU A 356 -6.25 -29.38 -8.88
CA GLU A 356 -7.61 -29.45 -8.32
C GLU A 356 -7.79 -30.42 -7.14
N SER A 357 -7.02 -31.50 -7.09
CA SER A 357 -7.11 -32.50 -6.03
C SER A 357 -6.48 -32.03 -4.70
N VAL A 358 -5.50 -31.12 -4.77
CA VAL A 358 -4.89 -30.48 -3.59
C VAL A 358 -5.86 -29.46 -2.97
N GLU A 359 -6.59 -28.70 -3.79
CA GLU A 359 -7.64 -27.79 -3.30
C GLU A 359 -8.81 -28.54 -2.62
N GLN A 360 -9.18 -29.73 -3.13
CA GLN A 360 -10.23 -30.54 -2.51
C GLN A 360 -9.81 -31.13 -1.16
N MET A 361 -8.54 -31.54 -1.00
CA MET A 361 -8.02 -32.01 0.28
C MET A 361 -7.95 -30.87 1.32
N GLN A 362 -7.55 -29.66 0.91
CA GLN A 362 -7.56 -28.48 1.79
C GLN A 362 -8.98 -28.14 2.27
N LYS A 363 -9.99 -28.22 1.39
CA LYS A 363 -11.41 -28.03 1.77
C LYS A 363 -11.96 -29.12 2.69
N LEU A 364 -11.42 -30.34 2.63
CA LEU A 364 -11.79 -31.45 3.52
C LEU A 364 -11.18 -31.29 4.92
N ASP A 365 -9.92 -30.84 5.00
CA ASP A 365 -9.26 -30.57 6.27
C ASP A 365 -9.88 -29.39 7.03
N GLU A 366 -10.31 -28.33 6.35
CA GLU A 366 -11.05 -27.21 6.97
C GLU A 366 -12.43 -27.65 7.51
N LYS A 367 -13.10 -28.61 6.87
CA LYS A 367 -14.37 -29.15 7.36
C LYS A 367 -14.19 -30.05 8.59
N SER A 368 -13.05 -30.75 8.70
CA SER A 368 -12.75 -31.60 9.86
C SER A 368 -12.62 -30.80 11.17
N HIS A 369 -12.15 -29.54 11.08
CA HIS A 369 -11.97 -28.67 12.24
C HIS A 369 -13.26 -28.01 12.75
N LYS A 370 -14.34 -28.00 11.96
CA LYS A 370 -15.66 -27.47 12.39
C LYS A 370 -16.58 -28.50 13.07
N GLY A 371 -16.11 -29.74 13.25
CA GLY A 371 -16.94 -30.88 13.69
C GLY A 371 -16.52 -31.54 15.00
N LYS A 372 -16.29 -30.80 16.10
CA LYS A 372 -16.22 -31.40 17.45
C LYS A 372 -17.06 -30.62 18.46
N LYS A 373 -18.39 -30.81 18.41
CA LYS A 373 -19.26 -30.54 19.57
C LYS A 373 -19.05 -31.68 20.59
N ARG A 374 -18.66 -31.31 21.82
CA ARG A 374 -18.52 -32.23 22.96
C ARG A 374 -19.86 -32.94 23.27
N PRO A 375 -19.89 -34.26 23.53
CA PRO A 375 -21.09 -34.90 24.05
C PRO A 375 -21.27 -34.51 25.53
N GLY A 376 -22.51 -34.14 25.88
CA GLY A 376 -22.89 -33.73 27.23
C GLY A 376 -22.70 -34.85 28.24
N ASN A 377 -22.11 -34.51 29.38
CA ASN A 377 -22.01 -35.41 30.52
C ASN A 377 -23.31 -35.29 31.33
N LYS A 378 -24.10 -36.38 31.36
CA LYS A 378 -25.19 -36.54 32.32
C LYS A 378 -24.58 -36.76 33.70
N ARG A 379 -24.92 -35.90 34.65
CA ARG A 379 -25.27 -36.26 36.03
C ARG A 379 -26.10 -35.14 36.64
#